data_AF-A0A7J6TG30-F1
#
_entry.id   AF-A0A7J6TG30-F1
#
_cell.length_a   1.000
_cell.length_b   1.000
_cell.length_c   1.000
_cell.angle_alpha   90.00
_cell.angle_beta   90.00
_cell.angle_gamma   90.00
#
_symmetry.space_group_name_H-M   'P 1'
#
loop_
_entity.id
_entity.type
_entity.pdbx_description
1 polymer ?
#
loop_
_entity_poly.entity_id
_entity_poly.type
_entity_poly.pdbx_seq_one_letter_code
_entity_poly.pdbx_strand_id
1 'polypeptide(L)'
;MSSSTSFPEWHKPKANPLGDMGLKVHNSLTDTKVPFIPINGKEVRMYVCGPTVYDSAHMGHARAYLTFDIIRRILEDYFQYRVFYQMNITDIDDKIILKARKAELVRQYSSSHHSLEKVKADCGFVVERNVQKAHQKLTEMKAENIDPSSREYEEHSTLVAQQEMKVGQAEDLKAKFDALSDSPSADGQRFIDLCRDLLADWLDEQFGATIEDKEIFYAHAR
;
A
#
# COMPACT_ATOMS: atom_id res chain seq x y z
N MET A 1 -24.03 3.18 12.29
CA MET A 1 -24.42 4.59 12.07
C MET A 1 -23.86 5.00 10.71
N SER A 2 -24.70 5.09 9.68
CA SER A 2 -24.26 5.55 8.36
C SER A 2 -23.95 7.04 8.47
N SER A 3 -22.67 7.42 8.45
CA SER A 3 -22.30 8.82 8.30
C SER A 3 -22.69 9.23 6.89
N SER A 4 -23.86 9.87 6.74
CA SER A 4 -24.25 10.52 5.50
C SER A 4 -23.36 11.74 5.29
N THR A 5 -22.11 11.52 4.87
CA THR A 5 -21.32 12.56 4.22
C THR A 5 -22.05 12.88 2.92
N SER A 6 -22.88 13.92 2.95
CA SER A 6 -23.49 14.46 1.74
C SER A 6 -22.35 15.02 0.90
N PHE A 7 -22.09 14.39 -0.25
CA PHE A 7 -21.18 14.96 -1.24
C PHE A 7 -21.62 16.39 -1.60
N PRO A 8 -20.68 17.29 -1.92
CA PRO A 8 -21.03 18.62 -2.40
C PRO A 8 -21.91 18.51 -3.65
N GLU A 9 -22.81 19.47 -3.81
CA GLU A 9 -23.68 19.52 -4.98
C GLU A 9 -22.84 19.61 -6.26
N TRP A 10 -23.14 18.76 -7.24
CA TRP A 10 -22.49 18.82 -8.54
C TRP A 10 -23.15 19.89 -9.40
N HIS A 11 -22.36 20.90 -9.81
CA HIS A 11 -22.80 21.91 -10.75
C HIS A 11 -22.34 21.54 -12.16
N LYS A 12 -23.32 21.28 -13.04
CA LYS A 12 -23.05 21.02 -14.46
C LYS A 12 -22.36 22.24 -15.11
N PRO A 13 -21.21 22.06 -15.78
CA PRO A 13 -20.57 23.15 -16.52
C PRO A 13 -21.50 23.73 -17.60
N LYS A 14 -21.39 25.04 -17.85
CA LYS A 14 -22.12 25.69 -18.94
C LYS A 14 -21.68 25.08 -20.27
N ALA A 15 -22.66 24.81 -21.14
CA ALA A 15 -22.38 24.25 -22.46
C ALA A 15 -21.40 25.14 -23.24
N ASN A 16 -20.39 24.51 -23.82
CA ASN A 16 -19.45 25.16 -24.71
C ASN A 16 -19.60 24.55 -26.12
N PRO A 17 -20.11 25.30 -27.10
CA PRO A 17 -20.33 24.78 -28.46
C PRO A 17 -19.07 24.24 -29.14
N LEU A 18 -17.89 24.72 -28.73
CA LEU A 18 -16.60 24.29 -29.29
C LEU A 18 -16.03 23.05 -28.58
N GLY A 19 -16.53 22.72 -27.39
CA GLY A 19 -16.00 21.69 -26.51
C GLY A 19 -16.92 20.50 -26.27
N ASP A 20 -18.20 20.56 -26.65
CA ASP A 20 -19.10 19.41 -26.53
C ASP A 20 -18.96 18.48 -27.74
N MET A 21 -18.26 17.36 -27.53
CA MET A 21 -18.03 16.33 -28.55
C MET A 21 -18.91 15.08 -28.33
N GLY A 22 -19.98 15.17 -27.51
CA GLY A 22 -20.87 14.05 -27.20
C GLY A 22 -20.27 12.98 -26.27
N LEU A 23 -19.08 13.23 -25.72
CA LEU A 23 -18.44 12.36 -24.73
C LEU A 23 -19.24 12.38 -23.42
N LYS A 24 -19.45 11.21 -22.83
CA LYS A 24 -20.00 11.05 -21.47
C LYS A 24 -18.99 10.37 -20.58
N VAL A 25 -18.83 10.89 -19.37
CA VAL A 25 -17.97 10.32 -18.33
C VAL A 25 -18.81 9.90 -17.13
N HIS A 26 -18.39 8.85 -16.44
CA HIS A 26 -18.99 8.48 -15.16
C HIS A 26 -18.46 9.43 -14.08
N ASN A 27 -19.36 10.13 -13.39
CA ASN A 27 -19.02 11.05 -12.32
C ASN A 27 -19.30 10.39 -10.97
N SER A 28 -18.25 10.07 -10.23
CA SER A 28 -18.35 9.44 -8.91
C SER A 28 -19.07 10.30 -7.86
N LEU A 29 -19.14 11.63 -8.02
CA LEU A 29 -19.91 12.50 -7.11
C LEU A 29 -21.43 12.26 -7.23
N THR A 30 -21.90 11.88 -8.42
CA THR A 30 -23.33 11.69 -8.72
C THR A 30 -23.67 10.24 -9.07
N ASP A 31 -22.68 9.34 -8.99
CA ASP A 31 -22.73 7.93 -9.41
C ASP A 31 -23.42 7.69 -10.77
N THR A 32 -23.26 8.63 -11.71
CA THR A 32 -24.02 8.65 -12.97
C THR A 32 -23.16 9.10 -14.14
N LYS A 33 -23.57 8.72 -15.37
CA LYS A 33 -22.91 9.20 -16.59
C LYS A 33 -23.41 10.60 -16.92
N VAL A 34 -22.48 11.56 -16.98
CA VAL A 34 -22.76 12.96 -17.31
C VAL A 34 -22.04 13.38 -18.59
N PRO A 35 -22.55 14.39 -19.34
CA PRO A 35 -21.81 14.97 -20.46
C PRO A 35 -20.47 15.55 -19.99
N PHE A 36 -19.40 15.26 -20.73
CA PHE A 36 -18.09 15.85 -20.51
C PHE A 36 -17.99 17.18 -21.27
N ILE A 37 -18.00 18.28 -20.53
CA ILE A 37 -17.98 19.64 -21.08
C ILE A 37 -16.76 20.36 -20.49
N PRO A 38 -15.69 20.61 -21.27
CA PRO A 38 -14.54 21.35 -20.78
C PRO A 38 -14.90 22.81 -20.45
N ILE A 39 -14.24 23.36 -19.43
CA ILE A 39 -14.50 24.72 -18.95
C ILE A 39 -14.05 25.76 -19.99
N ASN A 40 -12.95 25.50 -20.71
CA ASN A 40 -12.33 26.45 -21.64
C ASN A 40 -12.19 25.87 -23.06
N GLY A 41 -13.25 25.93 -23.87
CA GLY A 41 -13.23 25.46 -25.25
C GLY A 41 -12.91 23.97 -25.33
N LYS A 42 -11.84 23.62 -26.06
CA LYS A 42 -11.30 22.26 -26.15
C LYS A 42 -10.18 21.96 -25.14
N GLU A 43 -9.88 22.89 -24.25
CA GLU A 43 -8.85 22.71 -23.22
C GLU A 43 -9.39 21.88 -22.05
N VAL A 44 -8.72 20.75 -21.79
CA VAL A 44 -9.00 19.89 -20.64
C VAL A 44 -7.83 19.99 -19.67
N ARG A 45 -8.10 20.34 -18.42
CA ARG A 45 -7.11 20.28 -17.33
C ARG A 45 -7.37 19.01 -16.53
N MET A 46 -6.44 18.07 -16.60
CA MET A 46 -6.58 16.74 -16.01
C MET A 46 -5.52 16.56 -14.95
N TYR A 47 -5.97 16.38 -13.70
CA TYR A 47 -5.11 16.03 -12.58
C TYR A 47 -5.31 14.56 -12.22
N VAL A 48 -4.22 13.83 -12.05
CA VAL A 48 -4.22 12.45 -11.56
C VAL A 48 -3.29 12.36 -10.36
N CYS A 49 -3.76 11.77 -9.26
CA CYS A 49 -2.92 11.51 -8.10
C CYS A 49 -1.77 10.57 -8.48
N GLY A 50 -0.53 11.00 -8.26
CA GLY A 50 0.65 10.18 -8.49
C GLY A 50 1.03 9.32 -7.29
N PRO A 51 2.21 8.68 -7.33
CA PRO A 51 2.63 7.71 -6.33
C PRO A 51 3.12 8.38 -5.05
N THR A 52 2.95 7.67 -3.92
CA THR A 52 3.77 7.87 -2.73
C THR A 52 5.05 7.05 -2.90
N VAL A 53 6.20 7.73 -2.99
CA VAL A 53 7.49 7.11 -3.36
C VAL A 53 8.18 6.43 -2.17
N TYR A 54 7.45 5.61 -1.43
CA TYR A 54 8.03 4.80 -0.35
C TYR A 54 8.55 3.45 -0.85
N ASP A 55 8.09 2.94 -2.00
CA ASP A 55 8.54 1.65 -2.52
C ASP A 55 8.54 1.59 -4.05
N SER A 56 9.09 0.50 -4.57
CA SER A 56 9.04 0.15 -5.98
C SER A 56 7.60 0.06 -6.48
N ALA A 57 7.37 0.53 -7.70
CA ALA A 57 6.04 0.48 -8.30
C ALA A 57 5.59 -0.97 -8.55
N HIS A 58 4.35 -1.31 -8.16
CA HIS A 58 3.74 -2.61 -8.40
C HIS A 58 2.65 -2.54 -9.49
N MET A 59 2.09 -3.69 -9.87
CA MET A 59 1.09 -3.79 -10.95
C MET A 59 -0.16 -2.91 -10.74
N GLY A 60 -0.57 -2.68 -9.49
CA GLY A 60 -1.63 -1.70 -9.17
C GLY A 60 -1.33 -0.28 -9.67
N HIS A 61 -0.10 0.22 -9.51
CA HIS A 61 0.32 1.51 -10.04
C HIS A 61 0.30 1.50 -11.57
N ALA A 62 0.86 0.46 -12.19
CA ALA A 62 0.89 0.32 -13.65
C ALA A 62 -0.52 0.35 -14.25
N ARG A 63 -1.47 -0.38 -13.65
CA ARG A 63 -2.87 -0.37 -14.07
C ARG A 63 -3.47 1.05 -14.02
N ALA A 64 -3.29 1.76 -12.91
CA ALA A 64 -3.85 3.11 -12.75
C ALA A 64 -3.30 4.08 -13.80
N TYR A 65 -1.97 4.15 -13.95
CA TYR A 65 -1.33 5.08 -14.87
C TYR A 65 -1.60 4.73 -16.33
N LEU A 66 -1.66 3.44 -16.67
CA LEU A 66 -2.04 3.00 -18.00
C LEU A 66 -3.50 3.38 -18.33
N THR A 67 -4.42 3.20 -17.39
CA THR A 67 -5.81 3.63 -17.57
C THR A 67 -5.91 5.12 -17.86
N PHE A 68 -5.20 5.96 -17.12
CA PHE A 68 -5.23 7.41 -17.35
C PHE A 68 -4.49 7.83 -18.63
N ASP A 69 -3.43 7.13 -19.04
CA ASP A 69 -2.80 7.37 -20.33
C ASP A 69 -3.73 7.01 -21.50
N ILE A 70 -4.46 5.90 -21.40
CA ILE A 70 -5.49 5.53 -22.39
C ILE A 70 -6.59 6.60 -22.46
N ILE A 71 -7.07 7.07 -21.31
CA ILE A 71 -8.07 8.15 -21.25
C ILE A 71 -7.53 9.42 -21.91
N ARG A 72 -6.29 9.82 -21.59
CA ARG A 72 -5.64 10.99 -22.18
C ARG A 72 -5.54 10.86 -23.70
N ARG A 73 -5.08 9.71 -24.21
CA ARG A 73 -5.01 9.44 -25.65
C ARG A 73 -6.38 9.47 -26.32
N ILE A 74 -7.43 8.92 -25.70
CA ILE A 74 -8.80 9.01 -26.25
C ILE A 74 -9.26 10.48 -26.32
N LEU A 75 -8.98 11.27 -25.28
CA LEU A 75 -9.35 12.70 -25.27
C LEU A 75 -8.60 13.49 -26.34
N GLU A 76 -7.30 13.25 -26.51
CA GLU A 76 -6.45 13.95 -27.49
C GLU A 76 -6.69 13.45 -28.93
N ASP A 77 -6.56 12.15 -29.16
CA ASP A 77 -6.50 11.58 -30.51
C ASP A 77 -7.90 11.39 -31.14
N TYR A 78 -8.89 10.98 -30.33
CA TYR A 78 -10.24 10.73 -30.85
C TYR A 78 -11.13 11.97 -30.75
N PHE A 79 -11.17 12.60 -29.57
CA PHE A 79 -12.03 13.78 -29.35
C PHE A 79 -11.33 15.12 -29.66
N GLN A 80 -10.04 15.12 -30.01
CA GLN A 80 -9.32 16.31 -30.44
C GLN A 80 -9.32 17.42 -29.37
N TYR A 81 -9.29 17.05 -28.09
CA TYR A 81 -9.09 17.97 -26.97
C TYR A 81 -7.61 18.30 -26.81
N ARG A 82 -7.33 19.49 -26.27
CA ARG A 82 -6.00 19.86 -25.78
C ARG A 82 -5.92 19.54 -24.30
N VAL A 83 -5.26 18.43 -23.94
CA VAL A 83 -5.16 18.00 -22.55
C VAL A 83 -3.89 18.58 -21.90
N PHE A 84 -4.08 19.29 -20.79
CA PHE A 84 -3.02 19.64 -19.84
C PHE A 84 -3.07 18.61 -18.71
N TYR A 85 -2.18 17.63 -18.81
CA TYR A 85 -2.08 16.53 -17.86
C TYR A 85 -1.06 16.85 -16.77
N GLN A 86 -1.47 16.75 -15.51
CA GLN A 86 -0.59 16.93 -14.35
C GLN A 86 -0.74 15.77 -13.38
N MET A 87 0.40 15.31 -12.87
CA MET A 87 0.49 14.27 -11.86
C MET A 87 1.49 14.73 -10.80
N ASN A 88 1.12 14.62 -9.53
CA ASN A 88 2.01 14.95 -8.42
C ASN A 88 2.94 13.77 -8.11
N ILE A 89 3.94 14.02 -7.27
CA ILE A 89 4.68 12.98 -6.56
C ILE A 89 4.48 13.28 -5.08
N THR A 90 4.10 12.27 -4.30
CA THR A 90 4.01 12.41 -2.84
C THR A 90 5.34 11.93 -2.25
N ASP A 91 6.24 12.87 -2.01
CA ASP A 91 7.59 12.68 -1.46
C ASP A 91 7.64 12.84 0.07
N ILE A 92 6.52 13.22 0.70
CA ILE A 92 6.34 13.30 2.15
C ILE A 92 5.02 12.62 2.52
N ASP A 93 5.11 11.53 3.28
CA ASP A 93 3.97 10.74 3.77
C ASP A 93 4.41 9.90 4.98
N ASP A 94 3.47 9.55 5.86
CA ASP A 94 3.74 8.69 7.03
C ASP A 94 4.38 7.36 6.63
N LYS A 95 4.02 6.80 5.46
CA LYS A 95 4.61 5.55 4.95
C LYS A 95 6.09 5.70 4.60
N ILE A 96 6.49 6.86 4.06
CA ILE A 96 7.90 7.16 3.75
C ILE A 96 8.68 7.27 5.06
N ILE A 97 8.13 8.00 6.03
CA ILE A 97 8.73 8.19 7.36
C ILE A 97 8.94 6.85 8.06
N LEU A 98 7.89 6.03 8.12
CA LEU A 98 7.93 4.71 8.77
C LEU A 98 8.97 3.80 8.11
N LYS A 99 9.03 3.77 6.77
CA LYS A 99 9.98 2.90 6.06
C LYS A 99 11.43 3.34 6.25
N ALA A 100 11.70 4.64 6.15
CA ALA A 100 13.05 5.18 6.38
C ALA A 100 13.55 4.85 7.79
N ARG A 101 12.69 5.08 8.79
CA ARG A 101 12.98 4.79 10.20
C ARG A 101 13.27 3.32 10.46
N LYS A 102 12.40 2.43 9.95
CA LYS A 102 12.56 0.97 10.05
C LYS A 102 13.85 0.49 9.38
N ALA A 103 14.14 0.99 8.18
CA ALA A 103 15.36 0.64 7.46
C ALA A 103 16.61 1.05 8.23
N GLU A 104 16.62 2.24 8.84
CA GLU A 104 17.71 2.69 9.69
C GLU A 104 17.89 1.81 10.93
N LEU A 105 16.79 1.49 11.63
CA LEU A 105 16.87 0.67 12.84
C LEU A 105 17.47 -0.71 12.55
N VAL A 106 17.06 -1.34 11.44
CA VAL A 106 17.68 -2.61 10.99
C VAL A 106 19.15 -2.39 10.65
N ARG A 107 19.51 -1.31 9.96
CA ARG A 107 20.90 -0.99 9.63
C ARG A 107 21.76 -0.84 10.89
N GLN A 108 21.27 -0.11 11.90
CA GLN A 108 21.95 0.07 13.19
C GLN A 108 22.11 -1.27 13.92
N TYR A 109 21.04 -2.08 13.96
CA TYR A 109 21.06 -3.41 14.56
C TYR A 109 22.10 -4.33 13.89
N SER A 110 22.12 -4.40 12.55
CA SER A 110 23.12 -5.16 11.78
C SER A 110 24.55 -4.68 12.06
N SER A 111 24.76 -3.37 12.21
CA SER A 111 26.10 -2.79 12.43
C SER A 111 26.62 -2.94 13.86
N SER A 112 25.76 -3.22 14.84
CA SER A 112 26.09 -3.22 16.27
C SER A 112 26.85 -4.48 16.74
N HIS A 113 27.31 -5.34 15.82
CA HIS A 113 28.06 -6.57 16.09
C HIS A 113 27.46 -7.43 17.22
N HIS A 114 26.14 -7.60 17.22
CA HIS A 114 25.47 -8.49 18.17
C HIS A 114 25.98 -9.93 18.05
N SER A 115 26.03 -10.65 19.18
CA SER A 115 26.36 -12.07 19.17
C SER A 115 25.30 -12.86 18.41
N LEU A 116 25.71 -13.97 17.79
CA LEU A 116 24.81 -14.86 17.06
C LEU A 116 23.63 -15.31 17.95
N GLU A 117 23.91 -15.65 19.20
CA GLU A 117 22.88 -16.05 20.18
C GLU A 117 21.82 -14.97 20.39
N LYS A 118 22.24 -13.70 20.49
CA LYS A 118 21.30 -12.58 20.62
C LYS A 118 20.45 -12.42 19.36
N VAL A 119 21.07 -12.46 18.19
CA VAL A 119 20.34 -12.32 16.92
C VAL A 119 19.34 -13.46 16.75
N LYS A 120 19.73 -14.70 17.05
CA LYS A 120 18.82 -15.85 17.04
C LYS A 120 17.66 -15.67 18.01
N ALA A 121 17.92 -15.21 19.24
CA ALA A 121 16.87 -14.98 20.23
C ALA A 121 15.88 -13.90 19.78
N ASP A 122 16.36 -12.77 19.29
CA ASP A 122 15.50 -11.65 18.84
C ASP A 122 14.69 -12.06 17.59
N CYS A 123 15.35 -12.65 16.59
CA CYS A 123 14.68 -13.13 15.37
C CYS A 123 13.67 -14.25 15.68
N GLY A 124 14.01 -15.20 16.55
CA GLY A 124 13.11 -16.26 16.98
C GLY A 124 11.88 -15.72 17.70
N PHE A 125 12.06 -14.71 18.56
CA PHE A 125 10.96 -14.04 19.24
C PHE A 125 9.98 -13.38 18.25
N VAL A 126 10.47 -12.63 17.27
CA VAL A 126 9.59 -11.94 16.31
C VAL A 126 8.89 -12.91 15.35
N VAL A 127 9.55 -14.01 14.96
CA VAL A 127 8.97 -15.08 14.14
C VAL A 127 7.84 -15.78 14.90
N GLU A 128 8.09 -16.19 16.14
CA GLU A 128 7.10 -16.86 16.98
C GLU A 128 5.89 -15.94 17.24
N ARG A 129 6.14 -14.67 17.58
CA ARG A 129 5.08 -13.65 17.74
C ARG A 129 4.25 -13.48 16.46
N ASN A 130 4.88 -13.52 15.28
CA ASN A 130 4.17 -13.42 14.00
C ASN A 130 3.25 -14.63 13.75
N VAL A 131 3.74 -15.85 14.00
CA VAL A 131 2.93 -17.07 13.88
C VAL A 131 1.73 -17.03 14.82
N GLN A 132 1.95 -16.66 16.08
CA GLN A 132 0.87 -16.55 17.09
C GLN A 132 -0.20 -15.54 16.67
N LYS A 133 0.22 -14.32 16.26
CA LYS A 133 -0.72 -13.28 15.79
C LYS A 133 -1.52 -13.72 14.56
N ALA A 134 -0.87 -14.40 13.61
CA ALA A 134 -1.54 -14.87 12.39
C ALA A 134 -2.64 -15.91 12.71
N HIS A 135 -2.35 -16.87 13.59
CA HIS A 135 -3.29 -17.89 14.05
C HIS A 135 -4.43 -17.32 14.90
N GLN A 136 -4.11 -16.40 15.82
CA GLN A 136 -5.11 -15.74 16.64
C GLN A 136 -6.13 -15.02 15.75
N LYS A 137 -5.66 -14.21 14.80
CA LYS A 137 -6.53 -13.48 13.88
C LYS A 137 -7.40 -14.41 13.02
N LEU A 138 -6.85 -15.53 12.57
CA LEU A 138 -7.64 -16.52 11.83
C LEU A 138 -8.74 -17.14 12.69
N THR A 139 -8.43 -17.45 13.95
CA THR A 139 -9.40 -17.98 14.92
C THR A 139 -10.52 -16.98 15.17
N GLU A 140 -10.18 -15.70 15.38
CA GLU A 140 -11.14 -14.62 15.59
C GLU A 140 -12.07 -14.46 14.37
N MET A 141 -11.52 -14.39 13.16
CA MET A 141 -12.31 -14.27 11.93
C MET A 141 -13.24 -15.49 11.72
N LYS A 142 -12.77 -16.71 11.97
CA LYS A 142 -13.60 -17.92 11.85
C LYS A 142 -14.70 -18.01 12.90
N ALA A 143 -14.56 -17.34 14.03
CA ALA A 143 -15.56 -17.28 15.08
C ALA A 143 -16.67 -16.25 14.79
N GLU A 144 -16.48 -15.35 13.81
CA GLU A 144 -17.51 -14.39 13.41
C GLU A 144 -18.73 -15.12 12.80
N ASN A 145 -19.90 -14.91 13.38
CA ASN A 145 -21.14 -15.49 12.90
C ASN A 145 -21.77 -14.56 11.85
N ILE A 146 -21.55 -14.88 10.58
CA ILE A 146 -22.06 -14.11 9.43
C ILE A 146 -23.10 -14.96 8.70
N ASP A 147 -24.24 -14.34 8.37
CA ASP A 147 -25.35 -14.99 7.66
C ASP A 147 -24.86 -15.55 6.30
N PRO A 148 -24.88 -16.88 6.09
CA PRO A 148 -24.40 -17.52 4.87
C PRO A 148 -25.13 -17.11 3.59
N SER A 149 -26.33 -16.52 3.71
CA SER A 149 -27.12 -16.03 2.57
C SER A 149 -26.83 -14.58 2.20
N SER A 150 -26.03 -13.87 3.00
CA SER A 150 -25.69 -12.46 2.79
C SER A 150 -24.53 -12.29 1.80
N ARG A 151 -24.49 -11.15 1.12
CA ARG A 151 -23.32 -10.74 0.32
C ARG A 151 -22.06 -10.59 1.17
N GLU A 152 -22.20 -10.22 2.44
CA GLU A 152 -21.10 -10.06 3.39
C GLU A 152 -20.38 -11.38 3.67
N TYR A 153 -21.09 -12.52 3.55
CA TYR A 153 -20.49 -13.85 3.71
C TYR A 153 -19.45 -14.16 2.63
N GLU A 154 -19.70 -13.82 1.36
CA GLU A 154 -18.74 -14.06 0.28
C GLU A 154 -17.46 -13.21 0.47
N GLU A 155 -17.63 -11.94 0.85
CA GLU A 155 -16.52 -11.03 1.14
C GLU A 155 -15.73 -11.55 2.36
N HIS A 156 -16.40 -11.96 3.43
CA HIS A 156 -15.77 -12.53 4.61
C HIS A 156 -15.05 -13.86 4.31
N SER A 157 -15.66 -14.77 3.57
CA SER A 157 -15.05 -16.04 3.17
C SER A 157 -13.77 -15.82 2.38
N THR A 158 -13.76 -14.83 1.48
CA THR A 158 -12.57 -14.42 0.74
C THR A 158 -11.47 -13.89 1.68
N LEU A 159 -11.83 -13.06 2.66
CA LEU A 159 -10.89 -12.53 3.65
C LEU A 159 -10.31 -13.63 4.56
N VAL A 160 -11.13 -14.61 4.97
CA VAL A 160 -10.67 -15.78 5.73
C VAL A 160 -9.66 -16.58 4.93
N ALA A 161 -9.95 -16.89 3.66
CA ALA A 161 -9.02 -17.59 2.78
C ALA A 161 -7.69 -16.82 2.60
N GLN A 162 -7.75 -15.49 2.48
CA GLN A 162 -6.55 -14.64 2.47
C GLN A 162 -5.77 -14.72 3.78
N GLN A 163 -6.45 -14.80 4.92
CA GLN A 163 -5.81 -14.93 6.22
C GLN A 163 -5.20 -16.32 6.42
N GLU A 164 -5.81 -17.40 5.91
CA GLU A 164 -5.22 -18.75 5.91
C GLU A 164 -3.91 -18.79 5.13
N MET A 165 -3.84 -18.13 3.97
CA MET A 165 -2.59 -18.01 3.22
C MET A 165 -1.49 -17.30 4.03
N LYS A 166 -1.85 -16.25 4.80
CA LYS A 166 -0.90 -15.54 5.67
C LYS A 166 -0.40 -16.41 6.83
N VAL A 167 -1.26 -17.28 7.38
CA VAL A 167 -0.85 -18.28 8.37
C VAL A 167 0.19 -19.21 7.77
N GLY A 168 -0.08 -19.78 6.59
CA GLY A 168 0.88 -20.64 5.89
C GLY A 168 2.22 -19.95 5.59
N GLN A 169 2.19 -18.67 5.22
CA GLN A 169 3.41 -17.86 5.03
C GLN A 169 4.20 -17.67 6.33
N ALA A 170 3.51 -17.45 7.46
CA ALA A 170 4.14 -17.31 8.77
C ALA A 170 4.78 -18.63 9.23
N GLU A 171 4.11 -19.76 9.01
CA GLU A 171 4.63 -21.10 9.31
C GLU A 171 5.83 -21.46 8.44
N ASP A 172 5.78 -21.16 7.13
CA ASP A 172 6.91 -21.37 6.22
C ASP A 172 8.13 -20.53 6.63
N LEU A 173 7.92 -19.27 7.04
CA LEU A 173 8.99 -18.44 7.59
C LEU A 173 9.59 -19.07 8.87
N LYS A 174 8.75 -19.59 9.77
CA LYS A 174 9.21 -20.29 10.97
C LYS A 174 10.02 -21.55 10.62
N ALA A 175 9.54 -22.36 9.69
CA ALA A 175 10.25 -23.55 9.24
C ALA A 175 11.63 -23.20 8.64
N LYS A 176 11.71 -22.12 7.84
CA LYS A 176 12.99 -21.60 7.31
C LYS A 176 13.92 -21.11 8.43
N PHE A 177 13.37 -20.47 9.46
CA PHE A 177 14.14 -20.02 10.62
C PHE A 177 14.71 -21.20 11.42
N ASP A 178 13.90 -22.22 11.68
CA ASP A 178 14.31 -23.43 12.39
C ASP A 178 15.41 -24.17 11.58
N ALA A 179 15.22 -24.33 10.27
CA ALA A 179 16.21 -24.94 9.39
C ALA A 179 17.54 -24.16 9.33
N LEU A 180 17.49 -22.82 9.36
CA LEU A 180 18.69 -21.99 9.43
C LEU A 180 19.38 -22.11 10.80
N SER A 181 18.61 -22.28 11.88
CA SER A 181 19.12 -22.46 13.24
C SER A 181 19.94 -23.74 13.40
N ASP A 182 19.54 -24.81 12.71
CA ASP A 182 20.23 -26.10 12.68
C ASP A 182 21.41 -26.14 11.69
N SER A 183 21.58 -25.11 10.86
CA SER A 183 22.66 -25.07 9.87
C SER A 183 24.02 -24.81 10.51
N PRO A 184 25.07 -25.59 10.18
CA PRO A 184 26.44 -25.31 10.62
C PRO A 184 27.05 -24.05 9.98
N SER A 185 26.40 -23.47 8.98
CA SER A 185 26.78 -22.21 8.32
C SER A 185 25.95 -21.00 8.75
N ALA A 186 25.23 -21.13 9.86
CA ALA A 186 24.38 -20.07 10.40
C ALA A 186 25.21 -18.83 10.77
N ASP A 187 24.91 -17.69 10.15
CA ASP A 187 25.47 -16.39 10.51
C ASP A 187 24.35 -15.43 10.89
N GLY A 188 24.67 -14.40 11.69
CA GLY A 188 23.68 -13.45 12.18
C GLY A 188 23.01 -12.66 11.06
N GLN A 189 23.72 -12.39 9.98
CA GLN A 189 23.19 -11.59 8.87
C GLN A 189 22.07 -12.34 8.14
N ARG A 190 22.21 -13.65 7.94
CA ARG A 190 21.17 -14.50 7.36
C ARG A 190 19.89 -14.52 8.19
N PHE A 191 19.98 -14.51 9.51
CA PHE A 191 18.80 -14.38 10.38
C PHE A 191 18.14 -13.01 10.24
N ILE A 192 18.95 -11.94 10.24
CA ILE A 192 18.46 -10.58 10.05
C ILE A 192 17.76 -10.44 8.69
N ASP A 193 18.33 -11.00 7.62
CA ASP A 193 17.74 -10.93 6.29
C ASP A 193 16.47 -11.77 6.17
N LEU A 194 16.43 -12.96 6.78
CA LEU A 194 15.24 -13.81 6.80
C LEU A 194 14.07 -13.15 7.53
N CYS A 195 14.36 -12.47 8.65
CA CYS A 195 13.36 -11.90 9.54
C CYS A 195 13.21 -10.38 9.39
N ARG A 196 13.80 -9.78 8.35
CA ARG A 196 14.03 -8.33 8.23
C ARG A 196 12.81 -7.50 8.55
N ASP A 197 11.67 -7.80 7.94
CA ASP A 197 10.46 -7.00 8.10
C ASP A 197 9.87 -7.11 9.52
N LEU A 198 9.82 -8.33 10.08
CA LEU A 198 9.34 -8.56 11.45
C LEU A 198 10.27 -7.94 12.50
N LEU A 199 11.59 -8.04 12.26
CA LEU A 199 12.60 -7.43 13.10
C LEU A 199 12.48 -5.90 13.04
N ALA A 200 12.29 -5.33 11.85
CA ALA A 200 12.11 -3.89 11.66
C ALA A 200 10.88 -3.37 12.42
N ASP A 201 9.74 -4.05 12.34
CA ASP A 201 8.53 -3.70 13.08
C ASP A 201 8.76 -3.72 14.59
N TRP A 202 9.43 -4.76 15.09
CA TRP A 202 9.72 -4.88 16.52
C TRP A 202 10.73 -3.84 17.02
N LEU A 203 11.79 -3.58 16.26
CA LEU A 203 12.75 -2.51 16.59
C LEU A 203 12.07 -1.14 16.57
N ASP A 204 11.14 -0.91 15.65
CA ASP A 204 10.38 0.35 15.57
C ASP A 204 9.48 0.56 16.79
N GLU A 205 8.81 -0.50 17.27
CA GLU A 205 8.02 -0.46 18.51
C GLU A 205 8.88 -0.05 19.73
N GLN A 206 10.15 -0.44 19.77
CA GLN A 206 11.04 -0.20 20.91
C GLN A 206 11.84 1.09 20.81
N PHE A 207 12.35 1.39 19.62
CA PHE A 207 13.38 2.40 19.39
C PHE A 207 12.99 3.41 18.30
N GLY A 208 11.78 3.35 17.72
CA GLY A 208 11.37 4.31 16.69
C GLY A 208 11.52 5.77 17.12
N ALA A 209 11.28 6.07 18.39
CA ALA A 209 11.44 7.43 18.92
C ALA A 209 12.88 7.95 18.93
N THR A 210 13.90 7.09 18.80
CA THR A 210 15.32 7.51 18.82
C THR A 210 15.82 7.99 17.46
N ILE A 211 15.06 7.76 16.39
CA ILE A 211 15.43 8.17 15.03
C ILE A 211 14.86 9.57 14.76
N GLU A 212 15.68 10.59 15.03
CA GLU A 212 15.31 12.01 14.87
C GLU A 212 16.04 12.71 13.71
N ASP A 213 17.09 12.08 13.15
CA ASP A 213 17.90 12.68 12.10
C ASP A 213 17.11 12.79 10.77
N LYS A 214 16.94 14.03 10.31
CA LYS A 214 16.19 14.39 9.11
C LYS A 214 16.84 13.84 7.84
N GLU A 215 18.15 13.69 7.80
CA GLU A 215 18.87 13.21 6.62
C GLU A 215 18.50 11.77 6.27
N ILE A 216 18.13 10.96 7.27
CA ILE A 216 17.66 9.59 7.09
C ILE A 216 16.37 9.56 6.27
N PHE A 217 15.46 10.49 6.54
CA PHE A 217 14.19 10.61 5.83
C PHE A 217 14.38 11.19 4.43
N TYR A 218 15.24 12.21 4.28
CA TYR A 218 15.53 12.80 2.97
C TYR A 218 16.28 11.84 2.04
N ALA A 219 17.14 10.97 2.56
CA ALA A 219 17.81 9.95 1.77
C ALA A 219 16.83 8.91 1.21
N HIS A 220 15.69 8.70 1.87
CA HIS A 220 14.68 7.72 1.45
C HIS A 220 13.63 8.27 0.47
N ALA A 221 13.45 9.59 0.42
CA ALA A 221 12.45 10.25 -0.42
C ALA A 221 12.95 10.55 -1.85
N ARG A 222 14.15 10.12 -2.23
CA ARG A 222 14.81 10.42 -3.51
C ARG A 222 14.88 9.22 -4.44
#